data_AF-F6B7B4-F1
#
_entry.id   AF-F6B7B4-F1
#
_cell.length_a   1.000
_cell.length_b   1.000
_cell.length_c   1.000
_cell.angle_alpha   90.00
_cell.angle_beta   90.00
_cell.angle_gamma   90.00
#
_symmetry.space_group_name_H-M   'P 1'
#
loop_
_entity.id
_entity.type
_entity.pdbx_description
1 polymer ?
#
loop_
_entity_poly.entity_id
_entity_poly.type
_entity_poly.pdbx_seq_one_letter_code
_entity_poly.pdbx_strand_id
1 'polypeptide(L)'
;MDKSNCPWVRRNLTAYGDNQLGPADRTAISQHLSHCPDCRQWWDEQHRLNQMLDHLTLEPPPPELTNNILLAIKPLAEAGRTVVTGEFTWWDFSLRGFALLVSTTLLAVLSWVIYLGQRYGWAAPPRLMWLATTSGWEKLRLSIDHWATILASTLYNIWSSAVNWPAHSGNSLLGNSLSLWQQLLSHRSVLAIVLVGLLVWLVVALVTTYFSSRIFFDHGEERI
;
A
#
# COMPACT_ATOMS: atom_id res chain seq x y z
N MET A 1 26.04 30.02 -26.47
CA MET A 1 25.56 29.66 -25.12
C MET A 1 24.40 30.56 -24.77
N ASP A 2 23.33 29.97 -24.27
CA ASP A 2 22.05 30.65 -24.18
C ASP A 2 21.96 31.52 -22.91
N LYS A 3 22.16 32.84 -23.09
CA LYS A 3 21.97 33.85 -22.05
C LYS A 3 20.50 33.99 -21.63
N SER A 4 19.55 33.35 -22.34
CA SER A 4 18.11 33.47 -22.05
C SER A 4 17.73 33.05 -20.63
N ASN A 5 18.48 32.11 -20.03
CA ASN A 5 18.13 31.55 -18.72
C ASN A 5 18.81 32.27 -17.53
N CYS A 6 19.68 33.24 -17.77
CA CYS A 6 20.37 33.99 -16.70
C CYS A 6 19.41 34.72 -15.74
N PRO A 7 18.30 35.33 -16.17
CA PRO A 7 17.35 35.99 -15.26
C PRO A 7 16.64 35.04 -14.30
N TRP A 8 16.38 33.80 -14.72
CA TRP A 8 15.79 32.79 -13.86
C TRP A 8 16.82 32.28 -12.84
N VAL A 9 18.04 31.96 -13.28
CA VAL A 9 19.10 31.52 -12.38
C VAL A 9 19.41 32.58 -11.32
N ARG A 10 19.58 33.85 -11.70
CA ARG A 10 19.86 34.94 -10.74
C ARG A 10 18.79 35.10 -9.66
N ARG A 11 17.51 34.91 -10.00
CA ARG A 11 16.42 34.98 -9.02
C ARG A 11 16.39 33.80 -8.05
N ASN A 12 16.95 32.65 -8.43
CA ASN A 12 16.90 31.42 -7.65
C ASN A 12 18.23 31.06 -6.98
N LEU A 13 19.30 31.85 -7.17
CA LEU A 13 20.60 31.54 -6.60
C LEU A 13 20.62 31.59 -5.07
N THR A 14 19.85 32.46 -4.42
CA THR A 14 19.72 32.49 -2.95
C THR A 14 19.10 31.19 -2.44
N ALA A 15 17.97 30.77 -3.01
CA ALA A 15 17.30 29.50 -2.67
C ALA A 15 18.18 28.27 -2.97
N TYR A 16 19.01 28.35 -4.03
CA TYR A 16 20.02 27.34 -4.34
C TYR A 16 21.05 27.21 -3.21
N GLY A 17 21.54 28.34 -2.67
CA GLY A 17 22.47 28.40 -1.55
C GLY A 17 21.91 27.87 -0.24
N ASP A 18 20.65 28.17 0.03
CA ASP A 18 19.94 27.74 1.25
C ASP A 18 19.40 26.31 1.14
N ASN A 19 19.69 25.60 0.04
CA ASN A 19 19.24 24.24 -0.24
C ASN A 19 17.70 24.07 -0.31
N GLN A 20 16.97 25.13 -0.66
CA GLN A 20 15.49 25.18 -0.68
C GLN A 20 14.88 24.82 -2.05
N LEU A 21 15.70 24.48 -3.04
CA LEU A 21 15.23 24.10 -4.37
C LEU A 21 15.07 22.59 -4.52
N GLY A 22 14.11 22.18 -5.36
CA GLY A 22 13.95 20.78 -5.76
C GLY A 22 15.16 20.24 -6.54
N PRO A 23 15.31 18.90 -6.65
CA PRO A 23 16.49 18.27 -7.25
C PRO A 23 16.68 18.62 -8.74
N ALA A 24 15.59 18.81 -9.48
CA ALA A 24 15.63 19.21 -10.90
C ALA A 24 16.20 20.63 -11.07
N ASP A 25 15.70 21.59 -10.29
CA ASP A 25 16.12 22.99 -10.36
C ASP A 25 17.56 23.18 -9.89
N ARG A 26 17.98 22.45 -8.85
CA ARG A 26 19.39 22.44 -8.41
C ARG A 26 20.32 21.94 -9.50
N THR A 27 19.92 20.91 -10.24
CA THR A 27 20.71 20.37 -11.35
C THR A 27 20.79 21.37 -12.51
N ALA A 28 19.68 22.04 -12.83
CA ALA A 28 19.65 23.07 -13.87
C ALA A 28 20.53 24.28 -13.52
N ILE A 29 20.50 24.74 -12.27
CA ILE A 29 21.34 25.85 -11.80
C ILE A 29 22.82 25.45 -11.76
N SER A 30 23.15 24.27 -11.24
CA SER A 30 24.56 23.82 -11.19
C SER A 30 25.15 23.65 -12.59
N GLN A 31 24.37 23.12 -13.53
CA GLN A 31 24.75 23.06 -14.94
C GLN A 31 24.89 24.48 -15.54
N HIS A 32 24.02 25.42 -15.20
CA HIS A 32 24.17 26.79 -15.69
C HIS A 32 25.43 27.47 -15.14
N LEU A 33 25.75 27.28 -13.86
CA LEU A 33 26.93 27.86 -13.21
C LEU A 33 28.25 27.30 -13.77
N SER A 34 28.28 26.07 -14.26
CA SER A 34 29.47 25.51 -14.92
C SER A 34 29.73 26.09 -16.31
N HIS A 35 28.71 26.70 -16.93
CA HIS A 35 28.76 27.20 -18.30
C HIS A 35 28.72 28.74 -18.38
N CYS A 36 28.05 29.43 -17.46
CA CYS A 36 27.89 30.88 -17.50
C CYS A 36 28.85 31.57 -16.50
N PRO A 37 29.94 32.22 -16.97
CA PRO A 37 30.88 32.90 -16.08
C PRO A 37 30.25 34.08 -15.33
N ASP A 38 29.32 34.81 -15.95
CA ASP A 38 28.65 35.98 -15.33
C ASP A 38 27.80 35.57 -14.11
N CYS A 39 27.05 34.47 -14.22
CA CYS A 39 26.25 33.93 -13.12
C CYS A 39 27.13 33.28 -12.04
N ARG A 40 28.24 32.64 -12.44
CA ARG A 40 29.20 32.08 -11.51
C ARG A 40 29.90 33.16 -10.68
N GLN A 41 30.37 34.23 -11.31
CA GLN A 41 30.99 35.35 -10.61
C GLN A 41 30.02 35.99 -9.61
N TRP A 42 28.75 36.16 -9.99
CA TRP A 42 27.74 36.69 -9.08
C TRP A 42 27.51 35.76 -7.88
N TRP A 43 27.45 34.45 -8.11
CA TRP A 43 27.34 33.45 -7.06
C TRP A 43 28.54 33.48 -6.10
N ASP A 44 29.76 33.55 -6.64
CA ASP A 44 30.99 33.60 -5.86
C ASP A 44 31.06 34.87 -4.99
N GLU A 45 30.60 36.02 -5.51
CA GLU A 45 30.53 37.28 -4.75
C GLU A 45 29.54 37.19 -3.58
N GLN A 46 28.36 36.60 -3.80
CA GLN A 46 27.37 36.37 -2.73
C GLN A 46 27.92 35.40 -1.67
N HIS A 47 28.57 34.32 -2.11
CA HIS A 47 29.14 33.34 -1.20
C HIS A 47 30.27 33.94 -0.37
N ARG A 48 31.11 34.78 -0.97
CA ARG A 48 32.16 35.53 -0.27
C ARG A 48 31.58 36.48 0.78
N LEU A 49 30.50 37.20 0.45
CA LEU A 49 29.80 38.05 1.40
C LEU A 49 29.26 37.24 2.59
N ASN A 50 28.61 36.10 2.34
CA ASN A 50 28.11 35.22 3.40
C ASN A 50 29.25 34.68 4.29
N GLN A 51 30.38 34.27 3.71
CA GLN A 51 31.56 33.86 4.50
C GLN A 51 32.08 34.99 5.40
N MET A 52 32.05 36.24 4.94
CA MET A 52 32.43 37.38 5.78
C MET A 52 31.44 37.61 6.93
N LEU A 53 30.15 37.36 6.69
CA LEU A 53 29.11 37.46 7.72
C LEU A 53 29.23 36.34 8.76
N ASP A 54 29.61 35.13 8.35
CA ASP A 54 29.81 33.99 9.25
C ASP A 54 30.96 34.22 10.27
N HIS A 55 31.88 35.13 9.97
CA HIS A 55 32.96 35.52 10.88
C HIS A 55 32.59 36.61 11.88
N LEU A 56 31.38 37.16 11.81
CA LEU A 56 30.91 38.15 12.79
C LEU A 56 30.69 37.48 14.15
N THR A 57 31.09 38.17 15.22
CA THR A 57 30.81 37.74 16.58
C THR A 57 29.30 37.71 16.78
N LEU A 58 28.77 36.51 17.04
CA LEU A 58 27.37 36.32 17.41
C LEU A 58 27.15 36.86 18.83
N GLU A 59 26.25 37.83 18.96
CA GLU A 59 25.77 38.27 20.26
C GLU A 59 24.90 37.15 20.86
N PRO A 60 25.15 36.71 22.11
CA PRO A 60 24.30 35.72 22.74
C PRO A 60 22.86 36.24 22.82
N PRO A 61 21.85 35.40 22.48
CA PRO A 61 20.46 35.83 22.60
C PRO A 61 20.13 36.13 24.07
N PRO A 62 19.33 37.17 24.36
CA PRO A 62 18.93 37.47 25.73
C PRO A 62 18.18 36.27 26.33
N PRO A 63 18.44 35.93 27.61
CA PRO A 63 17.92 34.70 28.22
C PRO A 63 16.38 34.64 28.26
N GLU A 64 15.73 35.80 28.30
CA GLU A 64 14.27 35.93 28.25
C GLU A 64 13.70 35.45 26.91
N LEU A 65 14.39 35.72 25.80
CA LEU A 65 13.92 35.34 24.47
C LEU A 65 13.97 33.82 24.29
N THR A 66 15.05 33.17 24.74
CA THR A 66 15.19 31.72 24.71
C THR A 66 14.06 31.04 25.49
N ASN A 67 13.75 31.55 26.69
CA ASN A 67 12.66 31.03 27.50
C ASN A 67 11.29 31.22 26.83
N ASN A 68 11.03 32.39 26.25
CA ASN A 68 9.76 32.66 25.56
C ASN A 68 9.57 31.75 24.34
N ILE A 69 10.64 31.53 23.57
CA ILE A 69 10.62 30.61 22.42
C ILE A 69 10.38 29.17 22.88
N LEU A 70 11.10 28.70 23.92
CA LEU A 70 10.91 27.34 24.45
C LEU A 70 9.51 27.12 25.01
N LEU A 71 8.93 28.12 25.69
CA LEU A 71 7.54 28.07 26.16
C LEU A 71 6.54 28.04 25.00
N ALA A 72 6.81 28.76 23.91
CA ALA A 72 5.95 28.76 22.72
C ALA A 72 6.06 27.46 21.90
N ILE A 73 7.24 26.84 21.83
CA ILE A 73 7.47 25.62 21.04
C ILE A 73 7.05 24.36 21.80
N LYS A 74 7.16 24.31 23.14
CA LYS A 74 6.71 23.17 23.96
C LYS A 74 5.32 22.63 23.57
N PRO A 75 4.25 23.45 23.51
CA PRO A 75 2.93 22.96 23.13
C PRO A 75 2.86 22.48 21.67
N LEU A 76 3.68 23.03 20.76
CA LEU A 76 3.77 22.58 19.37
C LEU A 76 4.49 21.23 19.26
N ALA A 77 5.52 21.00 20.08
CA ALA A 77 6.22 19.72 20.15
C ALA A 77 5.37 18.62 20.81
N GLU A 78 4.49 19.00 21.74
CA GLU A 78 3.50 18.10 22.34
C GLU A 78 2.33 17.82 21.39
N ALA A 79 1.81 18.84 20.70
CA ALA A 79 0.78 18.69 19.68
C ALA A 79 1.29 17.90 18.45
N GLY A 80 2.53 18.16 18.02
CA GLY A 80 3.19 17.41 16.94
C GLY A 80 3.47 15.94 17.29
N ARG A 81 3.66 15.63 18.58
CA ARG A 81 3.71 14.23 19.06
C ARG A 81 2.35 13.53 19.03
N THR A 82 1.25 14.28 18.99
CA THR A 82 -0.09 13.70 18.79
C THR A 82 -0.46 13.51 17.31
N VAL A 83 0.42 13.90 16.39
CA VAL A 83 0.22 13.67 14.95
C VAL A 83 0.74 12.27 14.59
N VAL A 84 -0.21 11.33 14.55
CA VAL A 84 -0.16 10.01 13.90
C VAL A 84 0.80 8.97 14.50
N THR A 85 0.72 8.76 15.82
CA THR A 85 0.54 7.38 16.30
C THR A 85 -0.95 7.20 16.59
N GLY A 86 -1.79 7.46 15.59
CA GLY A 86 -3.06 6.76 15.56
C GLY A 86 -2.64 5.30 15.48
N GLU A 87 -2.62 4.62 16.62
CA GLU A 87 -2.50 3.17 16.68
C GLU A 87 -3.41 2.68 15.57
N PHE A 88 -2.81 2.13 14.52
CA PHE A 88 -3.57 1.63 13.40
C PHE A 88 -4.26 0.39 13.95
N THR A 89 -5.40 0.62 14.62
CA THR A 89 -6.09 -0.42 15.34
C THR A 89 -6.51 -1.43 14.31
N TRP A 90 -6.30 -2.71 14.61
CA TRP A 90 -6.70 -3.80 13.71
C TRP A 90 -8.20 -3.73 13.32
N TRP A 91 -9.00 -2.99 14.11
CA TRP A 91 -10.39 -2.64 13.83
C TRP A 91 -10.57 -1.68 12.65
N ASP A 92 -9.73 -0.66 12.47
CA ASP A 92 -9.82 0.24 11.31
C ASP A 92 -9.47 -0.48 10.00
N PHE A 93 -8.48 -1.38 10.05
CA PHE A 93 -8.18 -2.27 8.94
C PHE A 93 -9.34 -3.23 8.65
N SER A 94 -9.93 -3.81 9.69
CA SER A 94 -11.05 -4.75 9.56
C SER A 94 -12.31 -4.08 9.01
N LEU A 95 -12.69 -2.89 9.50
CA LEU A 95 -13.90 -2.19 9.05
C LEU A 95 -13.76 -1.68 7.61
N ARG A 96 -12.60 -1.14 7.23
CA ARG A 96 -12.34 -0.73 5.84
C ARG A 96 -12.24 -1.94 4.91
N GLY A 97 -11.63 -3.04 5.36
CA GLY A 97 -11.60 -4.31 4.63
C GLY A 97 -13.00 -4.89 4.43
N PHE A 98 -13.85 -4.84 5.46
CA PHE A 98 -15.23 -5.31 5.38
C PHE A 98 -16.08 -4.46 4.44
N ALA A 99 -15.92 -3.13 4.47
CA ALA A 99 -16.60 -2.23 3.55
C ALA A 99 -16.21 -2.50 2.08
N LEU A 100 -14.93 -2.79 1.81
CA LEU A 100 -14.48 -3.17 0.46
C LEU A 100 -15.01 -4.54 0.03
N LEU A 101 -15.05 -5.52 0.94
CA LEU A 101 -15.66 -6.84 0.66
C LEU A 101 -17.16 -6.72 0.38
N VAL A 102 -17.89 -5.93 1.16
CA VAL A 102 -19.32 -5.67 0.93
C VAL A 102 -19.52 -4.96 -0.41
N SER A 103 -18.74 -3.93 -0.72
CA SER A 103 -18.85 -3.21 -2.00
C SER A 103 -18.57 -4.11 -3.21
N THR A 104 -17.49 -4.88 -3.16
CA THR A 104 -17.11 -5.80 -4.25
C THR A 104 -18.12 -6.93 -4.44
N THR A 105 -18.65 -7.50 -3.35
CA THR A 105 -19.73 -8.49 -3.44
C THR A 105 -21.02 -7.90 -4.03
N LEU A 106 -21.38 -6.66 -3.65
CA LEU A 106 -22.56 -5.98 -4.18
C LEU A 106 -22.43 -5.70 -5.69
N LEU A 107 -21.24 -5.27 -6.13
CA LEU A 107 -20.94 -5.09 -7.56
C LEU A 107 -20.97 -6.41 -8.33
N ALA A 108 -20.45 -7.50 -7.76
CA ALA A 108 -20.51 -8.83 -8.38
C ALA A 108 -21.95 -9.32 -8.54
N VAL A 109 -22.79 -9.15 -7.50
CA VAL A 109 -24.22 -9.49 -7.56
C VAL A 109 -24.94 -8.65 -8.61
N LEU A 110 -24.68 -7.34 -8.64
CA LEU A 110 -25.30 -6.44 -9.61
C LEU A 110 -24.89 -6.79 -11.05
N SER A 111 -23.60 -7.05 -11.27
CA SER A 111 -23.08 -7.53 -12.56
C SER A 111 -23.71 -8.86 -12.97
N TRP A 112 -23.92 -9.78 -12.03
CA TRP A 112 -24.57 -11.07 -12.28
C TRP A 112 -26.04 -10.89 -12.68
N VAL A 113 -26.79 -10.00 -12.02
CA VAL A 113 -28.19 -9.69 -12.35
C VAL A 113 -28.30 -9.09 -13.75
N ILE A 114 -27.42 -8.15 -14.10
CA ILE A 114 -27.37 -7.55 -15.44
C ILE A 114 -27.07 -8.62 -16.50
N TYR A 115 -26.10 -9.51 -16.22
CA TYR A 115 -25.76 -10.62 -17.09
C TYR A 115 -26.97 -11.56 -17.34
N LEU A 116 -27.72 -11.90 -16.29
CA LEU A 116 -28.94 -12.70 -16.43
C LEU A 116 -30.01 -11.98 -17.28
N GLY A 117 -30.21 -10.68 -17.06
CA GLY A 117 -31.14 -9.86 -17.83
C GLY A 117 -30.78 -9.81 -19.33
N GLN A 118 -29.49 -9.71 -19.66
CA GLN A 118 -29.02 -9.77 -21.04
C GLN A 118 -29.21 -11.16 -21.67
N ARG A 119 -28.94 -12.22 -20.92
CA ARG A 119 -28.96 -13.59 -21.46
C ARG A 119 -30.37 -14.14 -21.69
N TYR A 120 -31.31 -13.82 -20.80
CA TYR A 120 -32.66 -14.38 -20.83
C TYR A 120 -33.72 -13.38 -21.30
N GLY A 121 -33.34 -12.12 -21.51
CA GLY A 121 -34.22 -11.03 -21.86
C GLY A 121 -35.03 -10.53 -20.65
N TRP A 122 -35.13 -9.21 -20.50
CA TRP A 122 -35.87 -8.57 -19.41
C TRP A 122 -37.38 -8.85 -19.41
N ALA A 123 -37.90 -9.41 -20.51
CA ALA A 123 -39.32 -9.76 -20.67
C ALA A 123 -39.66 -11.21 -20.25
N ALA A 124 -38.67 -12.04 -19.89
CA ALA A 124 -38.94 -13.38 -19.41
C ALA A 124 -39.69 -13.33 -18.05
N PRO A 125 -40.73 -14.16 -17.84
CA PRO A 125 -41.49 -14.13 -16.61
C PRO A 125 -40.58 -14.45 -15.41
N PRO A 126 -40.72 -13.74 -14.27
CA PRO A 126 -39.85 -13.88 -13.10
C PRO A 126 -39.77 -15.31 -12.54
N ARG A 127 -40.76 -16.16 -12.86
CA ARG A 127 -40.75 -17.60 -12.56
C ARG A 127 -39.62 -18.38 -13.25
N LEU A 128 -39.29 -18.07 -14.51
CA LEU A 128 -38.20 -18.75 -15.22
C LEU A 128 -36.84 -18.32 -14.68
N MET A 129 -36.71 -17.04 -14.31
CA MET A 129 -35.50 -16.54 -13.65
C MET A 129 -35.30 -17.18 -12.28
N TRP A 130 -36.38 -17.33 -11.49
CA TRP A 130 -36.38 -18.02 -10.21
C TRP A 130 -36.00 -19.50 -10.32
N LEU A 131 -36.55 -20.24 -11.30
CA LEU A 131 -36.19 -21.64 -11.53
C LEU A 131 -34.73 -21.82 -11.98
N ALA A 132 -34.22 -20.88 -12.79
CA ALA A 132 -32.81 -20.88 -13.21
C ALA A 132 -31.87 -20.57 -12.03
N THR A 133 -32.23 -19.63 -11.15
CA THR A 133 -31.42 -19.34 -9.96
C THR A 133 -31.49 -20.46 -8.94
N THR A 134 -32.65 -21.05 -8.64
CA THR A 134 -32.74 -22.14 -7.67
C THR A 134 -32.02 -23.41 -8.13
N SER A 135 -32.10 -23.76 -9.43
CA SER A 135 -31.37 -24.92 -9.96
C SER A 135 -29.85 -24.71 -10.00
N GLY A 136 -29.40 -23.49 -10.28
CA GLY A 136 -27.99 -23.11 -10.11
C GLY A 136 -27.56 -23.21 -8.65
N TRP A 137 -28.45 -22.83 -7.72
CA TRP A 137 -28.17 -22.80 -6.29
C TRP A 137 -28.12 -24.18 -5.65
N GLU A 138 -28.96 -25.13 -6.08
CA GLU A 138 -28.84 -26.53 -5.66
C GLU A 138 -27.52 -27.16 -6.12
N LYS A 139 -27.10 -26.93 -7.38
CA LYS A 139 -25.82 -27.44 -7.88
C LYS A 139 -24.64 -26.86 -7.10
N LEU A 140 -24.69 -25.56 -6.80
CA LEU A 140 -23.62 -24.89 -6.08
C LEU A 140 -23.59 -25.34 -4.61
N ARG A 141 -24.75 -25.48 -3.96
CA ARG A 141 -24.88 -26.05 -2.61
C ARG A 141 -24.32 -27.47 -2.55
N LEU A 142 -24.72 -28.35 -3.48
CA LEU A 142 -24.20 -29.72 -3.53
C LEU A 142 -22.68 -29.75 -3.75
N SER A 143 -22.15 -28.81 -4.53
CA SER A 143 -20.71 -28.66 -4.70
C SER A 143 -20.03 -28.21 -3.39
N ILE A 144 -20.59 -27.24 -2.67
CA ILE A 144 -20.08 -26.79 -1.37
C ILE A 144 -20.13 -27.94 -0.35
N ASP A 145 -21.24 -28.67 -0.24
CA ASP A 145 -21.39 -29.78 0.70
C ASP A 145 -20.37 -30.90 0.38
N HIS A 146 -20.13 -31.18 -0.90
CA HIS A 146 -19.10 -32.12 -1.33
C HIS A 146 -17.68 -31.63 -0.96
N TRP A 147 -17.38 -30.35 -1.15
CA TRP A 147 -16.09 -29.79 -0.73
C TRP A 147 -15.92 -29.78 0.78
N ALA A 148 -16.97 -29.43 1.53
CA ALA A 148 -16.93 -29.40 3.00
C ALA A 148 -16.69 -30.80 3.58
N THR A 149 -17.33 -31.82 3.02
CA THR A 149 -17.12 -33.22 3.44
C THR A 149 -15.71 -33.72 3.10
N ILE A 150 -15.18 -33.40 1.90
CA ILE A 150 -13.79 -33.69 1.56
C ILE A 150 -12.86 -33.01 2.57
N LEU A 151 -13.04 -31.70 2.80
CA LEU A 151 -12.15 -30.90 3.62
C LEU A 151 -12.18 -31.35 5.08
N ALA A 152 -13.37 -31.62 5.63
CA ALA A 152 -13.54 -32.19 6.97
C ALA A 152 -12.88 -33.57 7.10
N SER A 153 -13.02 -34.44 6.08
CA SER A 153 -12.39 -35.76 6.09
C SER A 153 -10.85 -35.67 6.04
N THR A 154 -10.30 -34.78 5.23
CA THR A 154 -8.84 -34.53 5.20
C THR A 154 -8.33 -33.97 6.52
N LEU A 155 -9.03 -33.00 7.12
CA LEU A 155 -8.64 -32.43 8.41
C LEU A 155 -8.71 -33.48 9.53
N TYR A 156 -9.75 -34.31 9.52
CA TYR A 156 -9.88 -35.41 10.48
C TYR A 156 -8.75 -36.44 10.32
N ASN A 157 -8.38 -36.81 9.09
CA ASN A 157 -7.28 -37.73 8.83
C ASN A 157 -5.93 -37.13 9.24
N ILE A 158 -5.68 -35.86 8.96
CA ILE A 158 -4.47 -35.14 9.39
C ILE A 158 -4.42 -35.11 10.93
N TRP A 159 -5.51 -34.69 11.57
CA TRP A 159 -5.58 -34.59 13.03
C TRP A 159 -5.42 -35.94 13.72
N SER A 160 -6.13 -36.97 13.27
CA SER A 160 -6.01 -38.32 13.83
C SER A 160 -4.61 -38.92 13.61
N SER A 161 -3.96 -38.65 12.48
CA SER A 161 -2.57 -39.06 12.24
C SER A 161 -1.56 -38.34 13.15
N ALA A 162 -1.82 -37.07 13.48
CA ALA A 162 -0.99 -36.30 14.40
C ALA A 162 -1.20 -36.72 15.88
N VAL A 163 -2.44 -37.04 16.26
CA VAL A 163 -2.81 -37.37 17.65
C VAL A 163 -2.50 -38.83 18.00
N ASN A 164 -2.70 -39.79 17.09
CA ASN A 164 -2.42 -41.20 17.33
C ASN A 164 -0.98 -41.60 16.98
N TRP A 165 -0.03 -40.65 16.94
CA TRP A 165 1.36 -40.92 16.61
C TRP A 165 2.01 -41.81 17.69
N PRO A 166 2.37 -43.09 17.41
CA PRO A 166 3.02 -43.91 18.40
C PRO A 166 4.47 -43.45 18.57
N ALA A 167 4.87 -43.17 19.81
CA ALA A 167 6.16 -42.58 20.19
C ALA A 167 7.42 -43.40 19.84
N HIS A 168 7.31 -44.49 19.06
CA HIS A 168 8.37 -45.50 18.93
C HIS A 168 8.79 -45.89 17.50
N SER A 169 8.38 -45.18 16.44
CA SER A 169 8.86 -45.49 15.08
C SER A 169 9.57 -44.32 14.42
N GLY A 170 10.91 -44.36 14.41
CA GLY A 170 11.79 -43.30 13.89
C GLY A 170 11.94 -43.21 12.38
N ASN A 171 11.23 -44.03 11.58
CA ASN A 171 11.47 -44.14 10.13
C ASN A 171 10.24 -43.89 9.21
N SER A 172 9.12 -43.34 9.71
CA SER A 172 7.87 -43.26 8.93
C SER A 172 7.45 -41.86 8.42
N LEU A 173 8.15 -40.78 8.82
CA LEU A 173 7.80 -39.41 8.39
C LEU A 173 7.93 -39.19 6.87
N LEU A 174 8.96 -39.77 6.25
CA LEU A 174 9.20 -39.61 4.81
C LEU A 174 8.28 -40.51 3.96
N GLY A 175 7.87 -41.67 4.46
CA GLY A 175 6.96 -42.57 3.73
C GLY A 175 5.52 -42.07 3.66
N ASN A 176 5.00 -41.57 4.78
CA ASN A 176 3.62 -41.05 4.85
C ASN A 176 3.47 -39.66 4.22
N SER A 177 4.53 -38.84 4.20
CA SER A 177 4.49 -37.58 3.46
C SER A 177 4.47 -37.82 1.96
N LEU A 178 5.17 -38.84 1.44
CA LEU A 178 5.18 -39.16 0.01
C LEU A 178 3.80 -39.61 -0.52
N SER A 179 3.08 -40.44 0.25
CA SER A 179 1.75 -40.92 -0.16
C SER A 179 0.71 -39.81 -0.12
N LEU A 180 0.76 -38.93 0.87
CA LEU A 180 -0.06 -37.71 0.92
C LEU A 180 0.24 -36.76 -0.25
N TRP A 181 1.51 -36.63 -0.63
CA TRP A 181 1.93 -35.85 -1.81
C TRP A 181 1.36 -36.41 -3.11
N GLN A 182 1.36 -37.73 -3.26
CA GLN A 182 0.86 -38.40 -4.45
C GLN A 182 -0.67 -38.33 -4.57
N GLN A 183 -1.37 -38.33 -3.43
CA GLN A 183 -2.83 -38.12 -3.35
C GLN A 183 -3.20 -36.64 -3.58
N LEU A 184 -2.38 -35.68 -3.15
CA LEU A 184 -2.57 -34.26 -3.50
C LEU A 184 -2.37 -34.03 -5.02
N LEU A 185 -1.38 -34.69 -5.62
CA LEU A 185 -1.06 -34.56 -7.05
C LEU A 185 -2.12 -35.19 -7.96
N SER A 186 -2.95 -36.14 -7.49
CA SER A 186 -4.05 -36.69 -8.28
C SER A 186 -5.22 -35.69 -8.43
N HIS A 187 -5.35 -34.75 -7.48
CA HIS A 187 -6.33 -33.67 -7.49
C HIS A 187 -5.78 -32.37 -8.11
N ARG A 188 -5.01 -32.48 -9.20
CA ARG A 188 -4.39 -31.35 -9.92
C ARG A 188 -5.36 -30.22 -10.30
N SER A 189 -6.61 -30.54 -10.65
CA SER A 189 -7.63 -29.55 -10.99
C SER A 189 -8.05 -28.70 -9.78
N VAL A 190 -8.07 -29.31 -8.59
CA VAL A 190 -8.46 -28.66 -7.33
C VAL A 190 -7.38 -27.72 -6.86
N LEU A 191 -6.13 -28.19 -6.87
CA LEU A 191 -4.97 -27.37 -6.54
C LEU A 191 -4.84 -26.19 -7.50
N ALA A 192 -5.12 -26.38 -8.79
CA ALA A 192 -5.11 -25.29 -9.76
C ALA A 192 -6.16 -24.23 -9.45
N ILE A 193 -7.40 -24.63 -9.12
CA ILE A 193 -8.48 -23.68 -8.78
C ILE A 193 -8.17 -22.93 -7.47
N VAL A 194 -7.67 -23.63 -6.44
CA VAL A 194 -7.31 -23.03 -5.16
C VAL A 194 -6.12 -22.07 -5.32
N LEU A 195 -5.10 -22.46 -6.10
CA LEU A 195 -3.97 -21.59 -6.41
C LEU A 195 -4.41 -20.34 -7.18
N VAL A 196 -5.27 -20.48 -8.19
CA VAL A 196 -5.81 -19.35 -8.94
C VAL A 196 -6.63 -18.44 -8.02
N GLY A 197 -7.47 -18.99 -7.13
CA GLY A 197 -8.23 -18.22 -6.16
C GLY A 197 -7.33 -17.45 -5.18
N LEU A 198 -6.28 -18.09 -4.66
CA LEU A 198 -5.28 -17.45 -3.80
C LEU A 198 -4.51 -16.36 -4.54
N LEU A 199 -4.13 -16.59 -5.80
CA LEU A 199 -3.38 -15.64 -6.60
C LEU A 199 -4.23 -14.41 -6.92
N VAL A 200 -5.51 -14.60 -7.28
CA VAL A 200 -6.48 -13.50 -7.46
C VAL A 200 -6.65 -12.72 -6.16
N TRP A 201 -6.82 -13.41 -5.03
CA TRP A 201 -6.94 -12.76 -3.72
C TRP A 201 -5.70 -11.94 -3.36
N LEU A 202 -4.51 -12.49 -3.60
CA LEU A 202 -3.22 -11.83 -3.32
C LEU A 202 -3.01 -10.59 -4.21
N VAL A 203 -3.40 -10.66 -5.48
CA VAL A 203 -3.38 -9.49 -6.39
C VAL A 203 -4.33 -8.40 -5.91
N VAL A 204 -5.55 -8.74 -5.50
CA VAL A 204 -6.51 -7.77 -4.94
C VAL A 204 -5.95 -7.13 -3.68
N ALA A 205 -5.34 -7.92 -2.78
CA ALA A 205 -4.72 -7.40 -1.57
C ALA A 205 -3.55 -6.45 -1.88
N LEU A 206 -2.67 -6.81 -2.81
CA LEU A 206 -1.55 -5.97 -3.25
C LEU A 206 -2.01 -4.65 -3.86
N VAL A 207 -2.98 -4.70 -4.78
CA VAL A 207 -3.55 -3.50 -5.41
C VAL A 207 -4.17 -2.58 -4.36
N THR A 208 -4.94 -3.15 -3.43
CA THR A 208 -5.56 -2.38 -2.34
C THR A 208 -4.51 -1.70 -1.45
N THR A 209 -3.44 -2.42 -1.11
CA THR A 209 -2.33 -1.89 -0.30
C THR A 209 -1.57 -0.79 -1.03
N TYR A 210 -1.33 -0.95 -2.34
CA TYR A 210 -0.68 0.06 -3.19
C TYR A 210 -1.49 1.35 -3.30
N PHE A 211 -2.81 1.25 -3.46
CA PHE A 211 -3.68 2.44 -3.50
C PHE A 211 -3.73 3.15 -2.15
N SER A 212 -3.78 2.40 -1.05
CA SER A 212 -3.76 3.01 0.29
C SER A 212 -2.45 3.73 0.61
N SER A 213 -1.30 3.20 0.18
CA SER A 213 -0.03 3.88 0.41
C SER A 213 0.08 5.18 -0.39
N ARG A 214 -0.45 5.21 -1.62
CA ARG A 214 -0.34 6.40 -2.48
C ARG A 214 -1.21 7.57 -2.00
N ILE A 215 -2.41 7.31 -1.51
CA ILE A 215 -3.31 8.34 -0.98
C ILE A 215 -2.72 9.01 0.28
N PHE A 216 -1.92 8.29 1.06
CA PHE A 216 -1.32 8.83 2.28
C PHE A 216 -0.13 9.77 2.01
N PHE A 217 0.58 9.59 0.90
CA PHE A 217 1.74 10.43 0.55
C PHE A 217 1.33 11.78 -0.09
N ASP A 218 0.19 11.84 -0.79
CA ASP A 218 -0.23 13.04 -1.54
C ASP A 218 -0.83 14.16 -0.66
N HIS A 219 -0.98 13.93 0.65
CA HIS A 219 -1.51 14.93 1.60
C HIS A 219 -0.48 15.40 2.65
N GLY A 220 0.77 14.90 2.57
CA GLY A 220 1.84 15.25 3.51
C GLY A 220 2.71 16.43 3.10
N GLU A 221 2.80 16.76 1.81
CA GLU A 221 3.77 17.75 1.30
C GLU A 221 3.24 19.18 1.14
N GLU A 222 1.93 19.43 1.27
CA GLU A 222 1.38 20.80 1.14
C GLU A 222 1.38 21.63 2.44
N ARG A 223 2.01 21.16 3.52
CA ARG A 223 2.10 21.90 4.80
C ARG A 223 3.52 21.98 5.34
N ILE A 224 4.46 22.51 4.57
CA ILE A 224 5.68 23.12 5.11
C ILE A 224 5.95 24.40 4.34
#